data_AF-A0A366GXG9-F1
#
_entry.id   AF-A0A366GXG9-F1
#
_cell.length_a   1.000
_cell.length_b   1.000
_cell.length_c   1.000
_cell.angle_alpha   90.00
_cell.angle_beta   90.00
_cell.angle_gamma   90.00
#
_symmetry.space_group_name_H-M   'P 1'
#
loop_
_entity.id
_entity.type
_entity.pdbx_description
1 polymer ?
#
loop_
_entity_poly.entity_id
_entity_poly.type
_entity_poly.pdbx_seq_one_letter_code
_entity_poly.pdbx_strand_id
1 'polypeptide(L)'
;MPREIIHLFLSHGLESGPGSTKIQAMKQAAEAFPGICAEAIDHRSSKDPDVRLQQMRAAMDEASADPARTILAGSSMGGWVCAQTSALTPVLGCFLLAPALALPRYPQSSPVIQAKHTRIIHGWDDDVVPAMPVLELAREQRITTLVLPDGHRLQNSVDTVVREFTLFVKNCLSELNPS
;
A
#
# COMPACT_ATOMS: atom_id res chain seq x y z
N MET A 1 -22.42 7.00 -19.54
CA MET A 1 -21.97 5.84 -18.76
C MET A 1 -21.74 6.30 -17.34
N PRO A 2 -22.24 5.62 -16.30
CA PRO A 2 -21.78 5.90 -14.94
C PRO A 2 -20.26 5.75 -14.91
N ARG A 3 -19.56 6.67 -14.24
CA ARG A 3 -18.10 6.62 -14.12
C ARG A 3 -17.78 5.38 -13.29
N GLU A 4 -17.11 4.40 -13.88
CA GLU A 4 -16.76 3.16 -13.17
C GLU A 4 -15.90 3.48 -11.93
N ILE A 5 -16.28 2.92 -10.79
CA ILE A 5 -15.66 3.22 -9.49
C ILE A 5 -14.24 2.63 -9.46
N ILE A 6 -13.35 3.32 -8.75
CA ILE A 6 -11.99 2.84 -8.43
C ILE A 6 -11.95 2.64 -6.93
N HIS A 7 -11.61 1.43 -6.51
CA HIS A 7 -11.57 1.07 -5.09
C HIS A 7 -10.15 1.27 -4.59
N LEU A 8 -10.00 1.96 -3.46
CA LEU A 8 -8.71 2.17 -2.82
C LEU A 8 -8.73 1.66 -1.39
N PHE A 9 -8.01 0.58 -1.12
CA PHE A 9 -7.95 -0.02 0.21
C PHE A 9 -6.67 0.37 0.93
N LEU A 10 -6.80 0.93 2.13
CA LEU A 10 -5.69 1.34 2.99
C LEU A 10 -5.50 0.36 4.16
N SER A 11 -4.32 -0.25 4.27
CA SER A 11 -3.97 -1.19 5.33
C SER A 11 -2.96 -0.59 6.31
N HIS A 12 -3.33 -0.53 7.58
CA HIS A 12 -2.50 0.04 8.65
C HIS A 12 -1.42 -0.94 9.18
N GLY A 13 -0.39 -0.41 9.84
CA GLY A 13 0.67 -1.20 10.45
C GLY A 13 0.21 -1.97 11.71
N LEU A 14 1.02 -2.92 12.18
CA LEU A 14 0.70 -3.85 13.27
C LEU A 14 0.12 -3.18 14.53
N GLU A 15 0.80 -2.16 15.06
CA GLU A 15 0.46 -1.44 16.30
C GLU A 15 -0.37 -0.17 16.09
N SER A 16 -0.88 0.03 14.87
CA SER A 16 -1.72 1.18 14.52
C SER A 16 -3.15 0.74 14.21
N GLY A 17 -4.01 1.68 13.84
CA GLY A 17 -5.38 1.40 13.40
C GLY A 17 -5.74 2.18 12.14
N PRO A 18 -6.96 1.97 11.62
CA PRO A 18 -7.46 2.67 10.43
C PRO A 18 -7.46 4.19 10.63
N GLY A 19 -7.64 4.69 11.85
CA GLY A 19 -7.59 6.11 12.20
C GLY A 19 -6.18 6.73 12.34
N SER A 20 -5.10 6.01 12.00
CA SER A 20 -3.74 6.57 12.12
C SER A 20 -3.49 7.72 11.15
N THR A 21 -2.64 8.68 11.55
CA THR A 21 -2.37 9.91 10.79
C THR A 21 -2.00 9.66 9.33
N LYS A 22 -1.11 8.69 9.05
CA LYS A 22 -0.70 8.37 7.67
C LYS A 22 -1.85 7.82 6.84
N ILE A 23 -2.65 6.92 7.43
CA ILE A 23 -3.79 6.29 6.72
C ILE A 23 -4.86 7.32 6.44
N GLN A 24 -5.21 8.16 7.40
CA GLN A 24 -6.22 9.20 7.20
C GLN A 24 -5.76 10.28 6.21
N ALA A 25 -4.49 10.69 6.27
CA ALA A 25 -3.94 11.66 5.31
C ALA A 25 -3.95 11.11 3.87
N MET A 26 -3.57 9.84 3.67
CA MET A 26 -3.67 9.20 2.35
C MET A 26 -5.12 9.01 1.91
N LYS A 27 -6.02 8.58 2.80
CA LYS A 27 -7.46 8.43 2.50
C LYS A 27 -8.06 9.75 2.03
N GLN A 28 -7.81 10.85 2.77
CA GLN A 28 -8.27 12.18 2.39
C GLN A 28 -7.72 12.63 1.03
N ALA A 29 -6.44 12.35 0.76
CA ALA A 29 -5.84 12.67 -0.53
C ALA A 29 -6.45 11.85 -1.70
N ALA A 30 -6.78 10.58 -1.46
CA ALA A 30 -7.45 9.73 -2.44
C ALA A 30 -8.88 10.19 -2.74
N GLU A 31 -9.65 10.55 -1.71
CA GLU A 31 -11.04 11.00 -1.84
C GLU A 31 -11.19 12.35 -2.57
N ALA A 32 -10.09 13.11 -2.73
CA ALA A 32 -10.07 14.31 -3.57
C ALA A 32 -10.19 13.99 -5.07
N PHE A 33 -9.94 12.75 -5.50
CA PHE A 33 -10.07 12.33 -6.89
C PHE A 33 -11.51 11.83 -7.19
N PRO A 34 -12.15 12.31 -8.27
CA PRO A 34 -13.49 11.90 -8.60
C PRO A 34 -13.54 10.43 -9.03
N GLY A 35 -14.50 9.68 -8.47
CA GLY A 35 -14.69 8.26 -8.79
C GLY A 35 -13.83 7.29 -7.98
N ILE A 36 -13.07 7.77 -6.99
CA ILE A 36 -12.40 6.91 -6.01
C ILE A 36 -13.31 6.69 -4.80
N CYS A 37 -13.47 5.43 -4.40
CA CYS A 37 -14.02 5.02 -3.11
C CYS A 37 -12.86 4.48 -2.26
N ALA A 38 -12.50 5.19 -1.20
CA ALA A 38 -11.36 4.82 -0.35
C ALA A 38 -11.81 4.26 1.00
N GLU A 39 -11.27 3.10 1.39
CA GLU A 39 -11.59 2.40 2.62
C GLU A 39 -10.33 2.11 3.43
N ALA A 40 -10.32 2.48 4.71
CA ALA A 40 -9.26 2.09 5.63
C ALA A 40 -9.69 0.83 6.40
N ILE A 41 -9.07 -0.30 6.09
CA ILE A 41 -9.45 -1.61 6.65
C ILE A 41 -8.99 -1.69 8.10
N ASP A 42 -9.90 -2.08 9.00
CA ASP A 42 -9.58 -2.28 10.41
C ASP A 42 -9.06 -3.70 10.67
N HIS A 43 -7.74 -3.82 10.82
CA HIS A 43 -7.08 -5.07 11.10
C HIS A 43 -6.82 -5.32 12.60
N ARG A 44 -7.32 -4.48 13.50
CA ARG A 44 -6.98 -4.56 14.94
C ARG A 44 -7.47 -5.83 15.63
N SER A 45 -8.42 -6.56 15.06
CA SER A 45 -8.90 -7.82 15.62
C SER A 45 -7.86 -8.95 15.59
N SER A 46 -6.79 -8.81 14.81
CA SER A 46 -5.69 -9.80 14.80
C SER A 46 -4.32 -9.18 14.50
N LYS A 47 -3.28 -9.76 15.11
CA LYS A 47 -1.88 -9.50 14.78
C LYS A 47 -1.30 -10.51 13.77
N ASP A 48 -2.06 -11.56 13.46
CA ASP A 48 -1.66 -12.60 12.53
C ASP A 48 -1.72 -12.08 11.07
N PRO A 49 -0.62 -12.17 10.31
CA PRO A 49 -0.57 -11.69 8.93
C PRO A 49 -1.58 -12.39 8.01
N ASP A 50 -1.83 -13.69 8.18
CA ASP A 50 -2.75 -14.44 7.31
C ASP A 50 -4.20 -14.02 7.56
N VAL A 51 -4.55 -13.74 8.83
CA VAL A 51 -5.87 -13.20 9.17
C VAL A 51 -6.05 -11.81 8.55
N ARG A 52 -5.02 -10.95 8.56
CA ARG A 52 -5.11 -9.63 7.92
C ARG A 52 -5.23 -9.71 6.40
N LEU A 53 -4.58 -10.69 5.78
CA LEU A 53 -4.72 -10.96 4.35
C LEU A 53 -6.15 -11.40 4.01
N GLN A 54 -6.76 -12.25 4.84
CA GLN A 54 -8.17 -12.64 4.69
C GLN A 54 -9.12 -11.44 4.86
N GLN A 55 -8.83 -10.54 5.80
CA GLN A 55 -9.61 -9.29 5.98
C GLN A 55 -9.53 -8.38 4.76
N MET A 56 -8.35 -8.22 4.16
CA MET A 56 -8.18 -7.47 2.90
C MET A 56 -9.04 -8.08 1.80
N ARG A 57 -9.00 -9.42 1.65
CA ARG A 57 -9.80 -10.12 0.65
C ARG A 57 -11.31 -9.96 0.89
N ALA A 58 -11.76 -10.10 2.14
CA ALA A 58 -13.16 -9.91 2.50
C ALA A 58 -13.66 -8.49 2.17
N ALA A 59 -12.86 -7.45 2.45
CA ALA A 59 -13.20 -6.06 2.10
C ALA A 59 -13.29 -5.85 0.58
N MET A 60 -12.35 -6.42 -0.19
CA MET A 60 -12.40 -6.38 -1.66
C MET A 60 -13.65 -7.08 -2.22
N ASP A 61 -13.99 -8.25 -1.68
CA ASP A 61 -15.16 -9.03 -2.08
C ASP A 61 -16.48 -8.30 -1.70
N GLU A 62 -16.58 -7.76 -0.48
CA GLU A 62 -17.75 -7.01 0.01
C GLU A 62 -18.01 -5.77 -0.85
N ALA A 63 -16.95 -5.06 -1.24
CA ALA A 63 -17.06 -3.90 -2.10
C ALA A 63 -17.31 -4.27 -3.58
N SER A 64 -17.30 -5.57 -3.95
CA SER A 64 -17.33 -6.04 -5.34
C SER A 64 -16.27 -5.36 -6.20
N ALA A 65 -15.07 -5.18 -5.63
CA ALA A 65 -13.99 -4.42 -6.25
C ALA A 65 -13.42 -5.17 -7.47
N ASP A 66 -13.37 -4.50 -8.62
CA ASP A 66 -12.64 -5.00 -9.79
C ASP A 66 -11.12 -4.86 -9.55
N PRO A 67 -10.34 -5.96 -9.54
CA PRO A 67 -8.89 -5.89 -9.36
C PRO A 67 -8.20 -4.96 -10.35
N ALA A 68 -8.64 -4.91 -11.61
CA ALA A 68 -8.07 -4.04 -12.64
C ALA A 68 -8.30 -2.54 -12.34
N ARG A 69 -9.20 -2.23 -11.41
CA ARG A 69 -9.57 -0.89 -10.95
C ARG A 69 -9.34 -0.72 -9.44
N THR A 70 -8.48 -1.55 -8.85
CA THR A 70 -8.19 -1.53 -7.41
C THR A 70 -6.79 -0.98 -7.13
N ILE A 71 -6.68 -0.05 -6.19
CA ILE A 71 -5.42 0.47 -5.66
C ILE A 71 -5.28 0.04 -4.21
N LEU A 72 -4.12 -0.48 -3.84
CA LEU A 72 -3.79 -0.88 -2.48
C LEU A 72 -2.75 0.08 -1.92
N ALA A 73 -2.92 0.54 -0.68
CA ALA A 73 -1.95 1.37 0.02
C ALA A 73 -1.72 0.83 1.43
N GLY A 74 -0.46 0.57 1.81
CA GLY A 74 -0.16 -0.10 3.08
C GLY A 74 1.07 0.43 3.77
N SER A 75 1.07 0.41 5.11
CA SER A 75 2.24 0.76 5.91
C SER A 75 2.72 -0.39 6.81
N SER A 76 4.03 -0.63 6.85
CA SER A 76 4.64 -1.70 7.66
C SER A 76 3.99 -3.05 7.38
N MET A 77 3.38 -3.70 8.37
CA MET A 77 2.63 -4.95 8.16
C MET A 77 1.46 -4.80 7.19
N GLY A 78 0.80 -3.64 7.14
CA GLY A 78 -0.21 -3.38 6.10
C GLY A 78 0.40 -3.27 4.70
N GLY A 79 1.65 -2.84 4.60
CA GLY A 79 2.42 -2.90 3.35
C GLY A 79 2.68 -4.33 2.90
N TRP A 80 2.97 -5.25 3.82
CA TRP A 80 3.06 -6.69 3.51
C TRP A 80 1.71 -7.23 3.03
N VAL A 81 0.59 -6.89 3.68
CA VAL A 81 -0.75 -7.31 3.25
C VAL A 81 -1.04 -6.84 1.82
N CYS A 82 -0.77 -5.58 1.49
CA CYS A 82 -0.98 -5.03 0.14
C CYS A 82 -0.07 -5.72 -0.89
N ALA A 83 1.21 -5.91 -0.59
CA ALA A 83 2.15 -6.59 -1.48
C ALA A 83 1.69 -8.04 -1.74
N GLN A 84 1.35 -8.79 -0.70
CA GLN A 84 0.93 -10.19 -0.80
C GLN A 84 -0.42 -10.32 -1.51
N THR A 85 -1.36 -9.40 -1.28
CA THR A 85 -2.63 -9.33 -2.01
C THR A 85 -2.36 -9.15 -3.50
N SER A 86 -1.49 -8.20 -3.88
CA SER A 86 -1.14 -7.97 -5.28
C SER A 86 -0.42 -9.15 -5.93
N ALA A 87 0.35 -9.92 -5.15
CA ALA A 87 1.03 -11.11 -5.65
C ALA A 87 0.06 -12.26 -5.96
N LEU A 88 -1.05 -12.35 -5.20
CA LEU A 88 -2.11 -13.34 -5.41
C LEU A 88 -3.15 -12.89 -6.44
N THR A 89 -3.38 -11.59 -6.56
CA THR A 89 -4.38 -10.99 -7.44
C THR A 89 -3.80 -9.70 -8.02
N PRO A 90 -3.40 -9.68 -9.30
CA PRO A 90 -2.90 -8.47 -9.93
C PRO A 90 -3.91 -7.32 -9.82
N VAL A 91 -3.44 -6.15 -9.38
CA VAL A 91 -4.24 -4.95 -9.18
C VAL A 91 -3.69 -3.75 -9.95
N LEU A 92 -4.45 -2.66 -10.04
CA LEU A 92 -4.01 -1.44 -10.72
C LEU A 92 -2.77 -0.82 -10.05
N GLY A 93 -2.76 -0.74 -8.72
CA GLY A 93 -1.71 -0.05 -7.98
C GLY A 93 -1.40 -0.63 -6.61
N CYS A 94 -0.13 -0.59 -6.21
CA CYS A 94 0.33 -0.93 -4.86
C CYS A 94 1.32 0.13 -4.34
N PHE A 95 0.92 0.88 -3.31
CA PHE A 95 1.72 1.94 -2.68
C PHE A 95 2.13 1.53 -1.27
N LEU A 96 3.43 1.42 -1.02
CA LEU A 96 3.98 0.71 0.12
C LEU A 96 4.86 1.63 0.97
N LEU A 97 4.55 1.77 2.26
CA LEU A 97 5.29 2.59 3.21
C LEU A 97 6.02 1.72 4.22
N ALA A 98 7.35 1.77 4.21
CA ALA A 98 8.22 0.96 5.08
C ALA A 98 7.74 -0.51 5.19
N PRO A 99 7.43 -1.20 4.07
CA PRO A 99 6.65 -2.42 4.10
C PRO A 99 7.43 -3.56 4.75
N ALA A 100 6.77 -4.41 5.53
CA ALA A 100 7.40 -5.53 6.25
C ALA A 100 7.79 -6.70 5.31
N LEU A 101 8.62 -6.41 4.32
CA LEU A 101 9.17 -7.33 3.33
C LEU A 101 10.62 -7.67 3.65
N ALA A 102 11.13 -8.74 3.04
CA ALA A 102 12.48 -9.26 3.19
C ALA A 102 12.92 -9.49 4.65
N LEU A 103 11.95 -9.74 5.54
CA LEU A 103 12.17 -10.09 6.94
C LEU A 103 12.19 -11.62 7.09
N PRO A 104 13.24 -12.23 7.67
CA PRO A 104 13.32 -13.68 7.87
C PRO A 104 12.14 -14.27 8.69
N ARG A 105 11.53 -13.44 9.55
CA ARG A 105 10.42 -13.82 10.44
C ARG A 105 9.02 -13.80 9.79
N TYR A 106 8.89 -13.31 8.56
CA TYR A 106 7.59 -13.26 7.85
C TYR A 106 7.48 -14.38 6.81
N PRO A 107 6.34 -15.07 6.72
CA PRO A 107 6.08 -16.01 5.63
C PRO A 107 6.10 -15.26 4.29
N GLN A 108 6.67 -15.88 3.25
CA GLN A 108 6.78 -15.31 1.90
C GLN A 108 7.28 -13.86 1.91
N SER A 109 8.32 -13.56 2.70
CA SER A 109 8.76 -12.18 2.92
C SER A 109 9.23 -11.45 1.66
N SER A 110 9.47 -12.15 0.56
CA SER A 110 9.79 -11.58 -0.76
C SER A 110 8.72 -11.90 -1.81
N PRO A 111 7.52 -11.29 -1.75
CA PRO A 111 6.48 -11.53 -2.74
C PRO A 111 6.89 -10.97 -4.11
N VAL A 112 6.50 -11.66 -5.18
CA VAL A 112 6.54 -11.09 -6.54
C VAL A 112 5.30 -10.21 -6.70
N ILE A 113 5.50 -8.90 -6.63
CA ILE A 113 4.41 -7.92 -6.67
C ILE A 113 3.90 -7.82 -8.11
N GLN A 114 2.61 -8.13 -8.33
CA GLN A 114 1.99 -8.12 -9.66
C GLN A 114 1.09 -6.89 -9.90
N ALA A 115 1.15 -5.87 -9.03
CA ALA A 115 0.45 -4.62 -9.28
C ALA A 115 1.05 -3.90 -10.50
N LYS A 116 0.18 -3.37 -11.37
CA LYS A 116 0.59 -2.68 -12.60
C LYS A 116 1.46 -1.45 -12.32
N HIS A 117 1.11 -0.69 -11.29
CA HIS A 117 1.95 0.37 -10.74
C HIS A 117 2.36 0.02 -9.31
N THR A 118 3.65 0.09 -9.01
CA THR A 118 4.16 -0.14 -7.66
C THR A 118 5.10 0.97 -7.24
N ARG A 119 4.94 1.45 -6.00
CA ARG A 119 5.87 2.42 -5.40
C ARG A 119 6.16 2.09 -3.95
N ILE A 120 7.42 2.15 -3.57
CA ILE A 120 7.88 2.01 -2.18
C ILE A 120 8.39 3.35 -1.67
N ILE A 121 8.02 3.70 -0.44
CA ILE A 121 8.67 4.77 0.34
C ILE A 121 9.23 4.14 1.62
N HIS A 122 10.52 4.36 1.89
CA HIS A 122 11.22 3.79 3.04
C HIS A 122 12.01 4.86 3.81
N GLY A 123 12.35 4.59 5.07
CA GLY A 123 13.21 5.45 5.89
C GLY A 123 14.64 4.90 5.96
N TRP A 124 15.66 5.75 5.81
CA TRP A 124 17.06 5.33 5.98
C TRP A 124 17.34 4.80 7.39
N ASP A 125 16.71 5.39 8.39
CA ASP A 125 16.90 5.08 9.81
C ASP A 125 15.83 4.12 10.33
N ASP A 126 15.27 3.27 9.45
CA ASP A 126 14.27 2.27 9.83
C ASP A 126 14.93 1.12 10.61
N ASP A 127 14.68 1.12 11.92
CA ASP A 127 15.18 0.16 12.91
C ASP A 127 14.26 -1.08 13.08
N VAL A 128 13.08 -1.07 12.47
CA VAL A 128 12.10 -2.17 12.55
C VAL A 128 12.14 -3.05 11.30
N VAL A 129 12.26 -2.40 10.14
CA VAL A 129 12.38 -3.00 8.81
C VAL A 129 13.58 -2.37 8.11
N PRO A 130 14.77 -3.00 8.17
CA PRO A 130 15.96 -2.45 7.54
C PRO A 130 15.72 -2.13 6.07
N ALA A 131 16.17 -0.95 5.62
CA ALA A 131 15.92 -0.49 4.25
C ALA A 131 16.58 -1.39 3.19
N MET A 132 17.82 -1.85 3.44
CA MET A 132 18.63 -2.52 2.42
C MET A 132 17.99 -3.80 1.85
N PRO A 133 17.45 -4.74 2.66
CA PRO A 133 16.72 -5.89 2.13
C PRO A 133 15.49 -5.52 1.28
N VAL A 134 14.75 -4.47 1.66
CA VAL A 134 13.60 -3.99 0.88
C VAL A 134 14.05 -3.37 -0.44
N LEU A 135 15.17 -2.62 -0.43
CA LEU A 135 15.76 -2.05 -1.64
C LEU A 135 16.30 -3.12 -2.59
N GLU A 136 16.84 -4.22 -2.07
CA GLU A 136 17.29 -5.34 -2.89
C GLU A 136 16.11 -6.00 -3.61
N LEU A 137 15.01 -6.26 -2.90
CA LEU A 137 13.76 -6.75 -3.51
C LEU A 137 13.24 -5.77 -4.57
N ALA A 138 13.25 -4.47 -4.27
CA ALA A 138 12.82 -3.45 -5.21
C ALA A 138 13.73 -3.41 -6.46
N ARG A 139 15.04 -3.61 -6.30
CA ARG A 139 16.03 -3.67 -7.38
C ARG A 139 15.77 -4.88 -8.28
N GLU A 140 15.54 -6.05 -7.71
CA GLU A 140 15.23 -7.28 -8.44
C GLU A 140 13.96 -7.14 -9.29
N GLN A 141 12.94 -6.45 -8.75
CA GLN A 141 11.64 -6.26 -9.41
C GLN A 141 11.52 -4.93 -10.17
N ARG A 142 12.57 -4.10 -10.20
CA ARG A 142 12.60 -2.74 -10.80
C ARG A 142 11.48 -1.82 -10.28
N ILE A 143 11.17 -1.90 -8.99
CA ILE A 143 10.13 -1.09 -8.34
C ILE A 143 10.66 0.33 -8.09
N THR A 144 9.85 1.33 -8.45
CA THR A 144 10.16 2.74 -8.13
C THR A 144 10.17 2.93 -6.62
N THR A 145 11.31 3.39 -6.09
CA THR A 145 11.51 3.53 -4.64
C THR A 145 12.02 4.91 -4.27
N LEU A 146 11.49 5.48 -3.19
CA LEU A 146 11.99 6.70 -2.55
C LEU A 146 12.45 6.35 -1.13
N VAL A 147 13.66 6.75 -0.76
CA VAL A 147 14.18 6.57 0.60
C VAL A 147 14.44 7.93 1.23
N LEU A 148 13.92 8.15 2.44
CA LEU A 148 13.89 9.43 3.12
C LEU A 148 14.76 9.41 4.39
N PRO A 149 15.32 10.55 4.83
CA PRO A 149 16.03 10.67 6.11
C PRO A 149 15.04 10.66 7.27
N ASP A 150 14.46 9.49 7.54
CA ASP A 150 13.42 9.26 8.55
C ASP A 150 13.49 7.80 9.04
N GLY A 151 12.82 7.52 10.16
CA GLY A 151 12.73 6.18 10.73
C GLY A 151 11.53 5.37 10.22
N HIS A 152 11.29 4.21 10.84
CA HIS A 152 10.23 3.27 10.46
C HIS A 152 8.84 3.91 10.30
N ARG A 153 8.53 4.85 11.19
CA ARG A 153 7.19 5.46 11.25
C ARG A 153 6.98 6.51 10.15
N LEU A 154 8.02 6.97 9.44
CA LEU A 154 7.97 8.05 8.44
C LEU A 154 7.24 9.31 8.94
N GLN A 155 7.30 9.56 10.26
CA GLN A 155 6.48 10.58 10.91
C GLN A 155 6.93 12.00 10.59
N ASN A 156 8.21 12.18 10.26
CA ASN A 156 8.76 13.49 9.85
C ASN A 156 8.53 13.75 8.35
N SER A 157 8.03 12.74 7.63
CA SER A 157 7.91 12.74 6.17
C SER A 157 6.46 12.60 5.67
N VAL A 158 5.45 12.77 6.52
CA VAL A 158 4.05 12.55 6.17
C VAL A 158 3.62 13.39 4.95
N ASP A 159 4.00 14.66 4.88
CA ASP A 159 3.65 15.54 3.75
C ASP A 159 4.28 15.06 2.44
N THR A 160 5.53 14.59 2.49
CA THR A 160 6.19 13.99 1.33
C THR A 160 5.51 12.68 0.91
N VAL A 161 5.15 11.83 1.87
CA VAL A 161 4.39 10.61 1.62
C VAL A 161 3.07 10.90 0.92
N VAL A 162 2.30 11.88 1.40
CA VAL A 162 1.00 12.25 0.81
C VAL A 162 1.16 12.82 -0.60
N ARG A 163 2.20 13.65 -0.82
CA ARG A 163 2.51 14.17 -2.16
C ARG A 163 2.82 13.06 -3.15
N GLU A 164 3.72 12.15 -2.78
CA GLU A 164 4.08 11.00 -3.63
C GLU A 164 2.90 10.06 -3.85
N PHE A 165 2.07 9.85 -2.83
CA PHE A 165 0.83 9.07 -2.94
C PHE A 165 -0.16 9.70 -3.92
N THR A 166 -0.36 11.01 -3.85
CA THR A 166 -1.23 11.75 -4.76
C THR A 166 -0.75 11.63 -6.20
N LEU A 167 0.56 11.78 -6.44
CA LEU A 167 1.17 11.58 -7.76
C LEU A 167 1.01 10.14 -8.25
N PHE A 168 1.20 9.17 -7.36
CA PHE A 168 1.00 7.75 -7.65
C PHE A 168 -0.44 7.45 -8.09
N VAL A 169 -1.44 7.90 -7.33
CA VAL A 169 -2.86 7.73 -7.67
C VAL A 169 -3.15 8.37 -9.02
N LYS A 170 -2.70 9.61 -9.26
CA LYS A 170 -2.86 10.28 -10.56
C LYS A 170 -2.33 9.45 -11.73
N ASN A 171 -1.16 8.84 -11.58
CA ASN A 171 -0.56 7.98 -12.61
C ASN A 171 -1.38 6.71 -12.87
N CYS A 172 -1.89 6.06 -11.81
CA CYS A 172 -2.81 4.93 -11.96
C CYS A 172 -4.08 5.32 -12.74
N LEU A 173 -4.63 6.51 -12.48
CA LEU A 173 -5.84 6.98 -13.16
C LEU A 173 -5.63 7.31 -14.64
N SER A 174 -4.47 7.87 -15.00
CA SER A 174 -4.14 8.17 -16.40
C SER A 174 -4.03 6.91 -17.26
N GLU A 175 -3.61 5.80 -16.66
CA GLU A 175 -3.50 4.52 -17.37
C GLU A 175 -4.87 3.93 -17.75
N LEU A 176 -5.90 4.16 -16.93
CA LEU A 176 -7.27 3.75 -17.23
C LEU A 176 -7.95 4.63 -18.27
N ASN A 177 -7.43 5.84 -18.49
CA ASN A 177 -7.97 6.82 -19.45
C ASN A 177 -6.83 7.35 -20.33
N PRO A 178 -6.22 6.49 -21.16
CA PRO A 178 -5.18 6.94 -22.08
C PRO A 178 -5.79 7.98 -23.03
N SER A 179 -5.13 9.14 -23.13
CA SER A 179 -5.48 10.23 -24.04
C SER A 179 -5.40 9.81 -25.50
#